data_AF-A0A7W1JA21-F1
#
_entry.id   AF-A0A7W1JA21-F1
#
_cell.length_a   1.000
_cell.length_b   1.000
_cell.length_c   1.000
_cell.angle_alpha   90.00
_cell.angle_beta   90.00
_cell.angle_gamma   90.00
#
_symmetry.space_group_name_H-M   'P 1'
#
loop_
_entity.id
_entity.type
_entity.pdbx_description
1 polymer ?
#
loop_
_entity_poly.entity_id
_entity_poly.type
_entity_poly.pdbx_seq_one_letter_code
_entity_poly.pdbx_strand_id
1 'polypeptide(L)'
;MEHGGSPAAVIAFVRGSGATLQAAGQGERTAAVSESVAIGDSVETDADGRLGLRLADGRRIRLDHATRITIASRTAIVLDHGMVFVDSDGAGGPFAIRSGTRIITDVGTEFEVATAPSSLRVRVRSGRIIVAGDGTTITADAGAEVAIGSDGVVRRRAFAVDDPAWDWALASPAPYVLDGMSLRAFLDRISAEGGLDLRLPEDVTSAAAGIRLSGTLPEATPIQALDAVLPTCGLRFRATGRIVTIAHASPGDDP
;
A
#
# COMPACT_ATOMS: atom_id res chain seq x y z
N MET A 1 13.85 -22.78 26.20
CA MET A 1 14.20 -22.40 24.82
C MET A 1 13.20 -21.34 24.40
N GLU A 2 13.57 -20.09 24.63
CA GLU A 2 12.71 -18.93 24.42
C GLU A 2 13.31 -18.17 23.23
N HIS A 3 12.78 -18.38 22.03
CA HIS A 3 13.11 -17.54 20.88
C HIS A 3 12.34 -16.22 21.00
N GLY A 4 12.63 -15.46 22.06
CA GLY A 4 12.00 -14.18 22.39
C GLY A 4 12.68 -13.00 21.68
N GLY A 5 12.92 -13.10 20.38
CA GLY A 5 13.30 -11.93 19.58
C GLY A 5 12.06 -11.10 19.32
N SER A 6 12.06 -9.81 19.67
CA SER A 6 10.91 -8.93 19.39
C SER A 6 10.54 -9.01 17.90
N PRO A 7 9.25 -9.15 17.55
CA PRO A 7 8.81 -9.35 16.18
C PRO A 7 9.34 -8.24 15.26
N ALA A 8 9.64 -8.60 14.02
CA ALA A 8 10.06 -7.64 13.01
C ALA A 8 8.84 -7.05 12.28
N ALA A 9 7.79 -7.86 12.13
CA ALA A 9 6.52 -7.44 11.57
C ALA A 9 5.35 -8.16 12.25
N VAL A 10 4.15 -7.66 12.01
CA VAL A 10 2.88 -8.31 12.35
C VAL A 10 2.00 -8.35 11.10
N ILE A 11 1.30 -9.47 10.89
CA ILE A 11 0.33 -9.62 9.81
C ILE A 11 -0.90 -8.76 10.11
N ALA A 12 -1.14 -7.75 9.27
CA ALA A 12 -2.23 -6.81 9.41
C ALA A 12 -3.54 -7.32 8.78
N PHE A 13 -3.45 -8.05 7.68
CA PHE A 13 -4.59 -8.70 7.02
C PHE A 13 -4.14 -9.85 6.12
N VAL A 14 -5.05 -10.79 5.86
CA VAL A 14 -4.92 -11.85 4.85
C VAL A 14 -6.22 -11.91 4.05
N ARG A 15 -6.13 -12.10 2.73
CA ARG A 15 -7.24 -12.11 1.77
C ARG A 15 -7.04 -13.20 0.71
N GLY A 16 -8.10 -13.52 -0.03
CA GLY A 16 -8.09 -14.58 -1.05
C GLY A 16 -8.09 -15.97 -0.44
N SER A 17 -7.54 -16.96 -1.14
CA SER A 17 -7.38 -18.32 -0.63
C SER A 17 -6.43 -18.40 0.56
N GLY A 18 -5.61 -17.37 0.76
CA GLY A 18 -4.81 -17.17 1.96
C GLY A 18 -3.37 -16.78 1.67
N ALA A 19 -2.54 -17.02 2.68
CA ALA A 19 -1.11 -16.90 2.62
C ALA A 19 -0.50 -17.93 3.57
N THR A 20 0.74 -18.32 3.33
CA THR A 20 1.52 -19.17 4.22
C THR A 20 2.64 -18.39 4.87
N LEU A 21 2.99 -18.83 6.08
CA LEU A 21 4.12 -18.38 6.84
C LEU A 21 5.02 -19.58 7.07
N GLN A 22 6.29 -19.44 6.71
CA GLN A 22 7.33 -20.41 6.99
C GLN A 22 8.34 -19.75 7.93
N ALA A 23 8.31 -20.17 9.20
CA ALA A 23 9.26 -19.70 10.19
C ALA A 23 10.63 -20.35 9.97
N ALA A 24 11.70 -19.63 10.29
CA ALA A 24 13.06 -20.13 10.12
C ALA A 24 13.27 -21.46 10.86
N GLY A 25 13.59 -22.52 10.12
CA GLY A 25 13.80 -23.86 10.69
C GLY A 25 12.52 -24.63 11.07
N GLN A 26 11.34 -24.13 10.69
CA GLN A 26 10.06 -24.83 10.84
C GLN A 26 9.37 -25.10 9.50
N GLY A 27 8.31 -25.91 9.56
CA GLY A 27 7.46 -26.19 8.41
C GLY A 27 6.57 -25.00 8.04
N GLU A 28 6.07 -25.03 6.81
CA GLU A 28 5.09 -24.09 6.30
C GLU A 28 3.72 -24.30 6.95
N ARG A 29 3.01 -23.20 7.20
CA ARG A 29 1.66 -23.21 7.77
C ARG A 29 0.86 -22.00 7.30
N THR A 30 -0.46 -22.06 7.42
CA THR A 30 -1.33 -20.91 7.10
C THR A 30 -1.00 -19.71 7.99
N ALA A 31 -0.85 -18.54 7.36
CA ALA A 31 -0.63 -17.27 8.01
C ALA A 31 -1.94 -16.71 8.58
N ALA A 32 -1.89 -16.15 9.79
CA ALA A 32 -3.06 -15.59 10.47
C ALA A 32 -2.93 -14.08 10.73
N VAL A 33 -4.05 -13.36 10.80
CA VAL A 33 -4.05 -11.95 11.21
C VAL A 33 -3.56 -11.81 12.65
N SER A 34 -2.82 -10.73 12.94
CA SER A 34 -2.14 -10.47 14.22
C SER A 34 -0.98 -11.42 14.56
N GLU A 35 -0.61 -12.29 13.64
CA GLU A 35 0.55 -13.15 13.79
C GLU A 35 1.86 -12.37 13.69
N SER A 36 2.81 -12.72 14.55
CA SER A 36 4.17 -12.17 14.53
C SER A 36 5.00 -12.83 13.44
N VAL A 37 5.77 -12.01 12.71
CA VAL A 37 6.76 -12.46 11.73
C VAL A 37 8.15 -12.01 12.21
N ALA A 38 9.04 -12.97 12.39
CA ALA A 38 10.40 -12.75 12.86
C ALA A 38 11.38 -12.53 11.70
N ILE A 39 12.59 -12.07 12.03
CA ILE A 39 13.70 -12.01 11.07
C ILE A 39 14.06 -13.44 10.67
N GLY A 40 14.20 -13.69 9.37
CA GLY A 40 14.46 -14.98 8.78
C GLY A 40 13.20 -15.73 8.35
N ASP A 41 12.01 -15.30 8.78
CA ASP A 41 10.75 -15.90 8.36
C ASP A 41 10.42 -15.46 6.93
N SER A 42 9.78 -16.37 6.19
CA SER A 42 9.24 -16.10 4.86
C SER A 42 7.72 -16.18 4.84
N VAL A 43 7.10 -15.32 4.06
CA VAL A 43 5.66 -15.25 3.86
C VAL A 43 5.39 -15.35 2.36
N GLU A 44 4.42 -16.16 1.98
CA GLU A 44 4.01 -16.37 0.60
C GLU A 44 2.49 -16.22 0.46
N THR A 45 2.05 -15.42 -0.50
CA THR A 45 0.63 -15.31 -0.85
C THR A 45 0.27 -16.32 -1.94
N ASP A 46 -0.94 -16.87 -1.85
CA ASP A 46 -1.45 -17.78 -2.88
C ASP A 46 -1.78 -17.05 -4.20
N ALA A 47 -2.26 -17.81 -5.20
CA ALA A 47 -2.55 -17.33 -6.55
C ALA A 47 -3.61 -16.20 -6.65
N ASP A 48 -4.50 -16.07 -5.67
CA ASP A 48 -5.43 -14.93 -5.50
C ASP A 48 -5.26 -14.26 -4.13
N GLY A 49 -4.24 -14.67 -3.38
CA GLY A 49 -3.99 -14.26 -2.01
C GLY A 49 -3.42 -12.85 -1.93
N ARG A 50 -3.78 -12.11 -0.88
CA ARG A 50 -3.11 -10.84 -0.55
C ARG A 50 -2.84 -10.75 0.92
N LEU A 51 -1.74 -10.11 1.26
CA LEU A 51 -1.32 -10.01 2.65
C LEU A 51 -0.77 -8.61 2.95
N GLY A 52 -1.13 -8.08 4.10
CA GLY A 52 -0.56 -6.86 4.65
C GLY A 52 0.35 -7.16 5.83
N LEU A 53 1.51 -6.55 5.86
CA LEU A 53 2.41 -6.52 7.00
C LEU A 53 2.51 -5.09 7.55
N ARG A 54 2.56 -4.99 8.87
CA ARG A 54 3.01 -3.79 9.58
C ARG A 54 4.34 -4.09 10.23
N LEU A 55 5.39 -3.41 9.79
CA LEU A 55 6.71 -3.52 10.38
C LEU A 55 6.76 -2.81 11.75
N ALA A 56 7.72 -3.21 12.58
CA ALA A 56 7.90 -2.65 13.93
C ALA A 56 8.22 -1.14 13.94
N ASP A 57 8.72 -0.59 12.83
CA ASP A 57 9.03 0.83 12.64
C ASP A 57 7.85 1.65 12.09
N GLY A 58 6.69 1.03 11.92
CA GLY A 58 5.46 1.67 11.44
C GLY A 58 5.21 1.52 9.94
N ARG A 59 6.19 1.03 9.16
CA ARG A 59 6.01 0.83 7.72
C ARG A 59 4.92 -0.19 7.42
N ARG A 60 4.26 0.01 6.28
CA ARG A 60 3.24 -0.90 5.76
C ARG A 60 3.76 -1.53 4.48
N ILE A 61 3.69 -2.86 4.40
CA ILE A 61 4.03 -3.62 3.20
C ILE A 61 2.79 -4.39 2.78
N ARG A 62 2.43 -4.32 1.51
CA ARG A 62 1.36 -5.12 0.93
C ARG A 62 1.96 -6.06 -0.10
N LEU A 63 1.63 -7.34 -0.01
CA LEU A 63 1.99 -8.38 -0.95
C LEU A 63 0.78 -8.62 -1.85
N ASP A 64 0.99 -8.59 -3.16
CA ASP A 64 -0.03 -9.05 -4.11
C ASP A 64 -0.05 -10.58 -4.15
N HIS A 65 -0.83 -11.17 -5.05
CA HIS A 65 -0.88 -12.60 -5.32
C HIS A 65 0.48 -13.19 -5.71
N ALA A 66 0.66 -14.50 -5.47
CA ALA A 66 1.84 -15.28 -5.83
C ALA A 66 3.16 -14.54 -5.50
N THR A 67 3.26 -14.02 -4.29
CA THR A 67 4.35 -13.16 -3.84
C THR A 67 5.01 -13.77 -2.62
N ARG A 68 6.30 -14.05 -2.74
CA ARG A 68 7.13 -14.55 -1.64
C ARG A 68 8.16 -13.52 -1.21
N ILE A 69 8.18 -13.24 0.09
CA ILE A 69 9.22 -12.43 0.72
C ILE A 69 9.86 -13.15 1.91
N THR A 70 11.05 -12.71 2.26
CA THR A 70 11.71 -13.06 3.52
C THR A 70 12.06 -11.78 4.30
N ILE A 71 11.79 -11.77 5.62
CA ILE A 71 12.21 -10.66 6.48
C ILE A 71 13.72 -10.77 6.74
N ALA A 72 14.52 -9.97 6.03
CA ALA A 72 15.98 -10.04 6.12
C ALA A 72 16.53 -9.31 7.36
N SER A 73 15.90 -8.20 7.74
CA SER A 73 16.21 -7.42 8.93
C SER A 73 15.01 -6.52 9.29
N ARG A 74 15.16 -5.67 10.32
CA ARG A 74 14.14 -4.65 10.64
C ARG A 74 13.97 -3.58 9.54
N THR A 75 14.95 -3.43 8.66
CA THR A 75 14.99 -2.40 7.62
C THR A 75 15.17 -2.99 6.22
N ALA A 76 14.99 -4.31 6.07
CA ALA A 76 15.13 -4.94 4.77
C ALA A 76 14.29 -6.21 4.62
N ILE A 77 13.77 -6.42 3.41
CA ILE A 77 13.19 -7.69 2.97
C ILE A 77 13.93 -8.20 1.74
N VAL A 78 13.85 -9.52 1.52
CA VAL A 78 14.14 -10.14 0.23
C VAL A 78 12.81 -10.39 -0.47
N LEU A 79 12.68 -9.95 -1.72
CA LEU A 79 11.58 -10.27 -2.61
C LEU A 79 12.07 -11.32 -3.61
N ASP A 80 11.59 -12.56 -3.45
CA ASP A 80 12.00 -13.68 -4.27
C ASP A 80 11.27 -13.67 -5.62
N HIS A 81 9.95 -13.47 -5.59
CA HIS A 81 9.09 -13.30 -6.75
C HIS A 81 7.77 -12.61 -6.37
N GLY A 82 7.03 -12.14 -7.37
CA GLY A 82 5.74 -11.49 -7.20
C GLY A 82 5.87 -9.98 -7.06
N MET A 83 4.97 -9.35 -6.31
CA MET A 83 4.84 -7.91 -6.27
C MET A 83 4.53 -7.40 -4.86
N VAL A 84 5.28 -6.38 -4.44
CA VAL A 84 5.11 -5.71 -3.16
C VAL A 84 4.90 -4.22 -3.36
N PHE A 85 4.08 -3.64 -2.50
CA PHE A 85 3.96 -2.21 -2.32
C PHE A 85 4.44 -1.85 -0.92
N VAL A 86 5.29 -0.84 -0.82
CA VAL A 86 5.80 -0.32 0.44
C VAL A 86 5.31 1.10 0.61
N ASP A 87 4.73 1.35 1.78
CA ASP A 87 4.41 2.69 2.28
C ASP A 87 5.24 2.94 3.53
N SER A 88 6.25 3.79 3.35
CA SER A 88 7.18 4.22 4.39
C SER A 88 6.83 5.57 5.01
N ASP A 89 5.65 6.13 4.72
CA ASP A 89 5.27 7.44 5.24
C ASP A 89 5.25 7.41 6.78
N GLY A 90 5.88 8.41 7.41
CA GLY A 90 6.06 8.51 8.86
C GLY A 90 7.12 7.58 9.48
N ALA A 91 7.75 6.67 8.73
CA ALA A 91 8.80 5.78 9.25
C ALA A 91 10.20 6.42 9.19
N GLY A 92 11.04 6.14 10.20
CA GLY A 92 12.40 6.66 10.27
C GLY A 92 13.41 5.84 9.45
N GLY A 93 14.32 6.52 8.76
CA GLY A 93 15.49 5.92 8.09
C GLY A 93 15.19 5.23 6.77
N PRO A 94 16.20 4.63 6.10
CA PRO A 94 16.02 3.90 4.84
C PRO A 94 15.54 2.46 5.05
N PHE A 95 14.81 1.94 4.07
CA PHE A 95 14.32 0.57 3.96
C PHE A 95 14.71 -0.01 2.59
N ALA A 96 15.16 -1.27 2.59
CA ALA A 96 15.67 -1.94 1.40
C ALA A 96 14.84 -3.15 1.00
N ILE A 97 14.52 -3.26 -0.29
CA ILE A 97 14.05 -4.49 -0.93
C ILE A 97 15.21 -5.07 -1.73
N ARG A 98 15.61 -6.30 -1.41
CA ARG A 98 16.59 -7.06 -2.18
C ARG A 98 15.86 -7.97 -3.17
N SER A 99 16.24 -7.95 -4.44
CA SER A 99 15.73 -8.89 -5.44
C SER A 99 16.87 -9.28 -6.39
N GLY A 100 17.29 -10.54 -6.31
CA GLY A 100 18.51 -11.00 -6.99
C GLY A 100 19.73 -10.18 -6.60
N THR A 101 20.44 -9.64 -7.58
CA THR A 101 21.62 -8.77 -7.39
C THR A 101 21.26 -7.30 -7.18
N ARG A 102 19.97 -6.95 -7.16
CA ARG A 102 19.47 -5.58 -7.07
C ARG A 102 19.00 -5.25 -5.65
N ILE A 103 19.28 -4.02 -5.23
CA ILE A 103 18.83 -3.44 -3.97
C ILE A 103 18.06 -2.17 -4.30
N ILE A 104 16.80 -2.13 -3.89
CA ILE A 104 15.90 -0.98 -4.01
C ILE A 104 15.80 -0.34 -2.64
N THR A 105 16.33 0.87 -2.48
CA THR A 105 16.29 1.60 -1.21
C THR A 105 15.33 2.77 -1.31
N ASP A 106 14.45 2.88 -0.32
CA ASP A 106 13.52 3.99 -0.19
C ASP A 106 14.21 5.26 0.33
N VAL A 107 13.61 6.41 0.04
CA VAL A 107 13.93 7.69 0.67
C VAL A 107 12.61 8.34 1.10
N GLY A 108 11.93 7.71 2.07
CA GLY A 108 10.62 8.13 2.56
C GLY A 108 9.54 8.13 1.47
N THR A 109 9.13 6.94 1.03
CA THR A 109 8.36 6.79 -0.22
C THR A 109 7.22 5.81 -0.18
N GLU A 110 6.34 5.97 -1.17
CA GLU A 110 5.38 4.96 -1.60
C GLU A 110 5.80 4.41 -2.96
N PHE A 111 6.01 3.10 -3.06
CA PHE A 111 6.49 2.48 -4.29
C PHE A 111 6.08 1.01 -4.38
N GLU A 112 5.98 0.53 -5.63
CA GLU A 112 5.78 -0.87 -5.97
C GLU A 112 7.09 -1.45 -6.51
N VAL A 113 7.40 -2.68 -6.11
CA VAL A 113 8.44 -3.52 -6.73
C VAL A 113 7.79 -4.81 -7.19
N ALA A 114 7.87 -5.10 -8.48
CA ALA A 114 7.49 -6.38 -9.06
C ALA A 114 8.73 -7.09 -9.57
N THR A 115 8.89 -8.38 -9.23
CA THR A 115 10.02 -9.18 -9.67
C THR A 115 9.56 -10.54 -10.18
N ALA A 116 10.26 -11.00 -11.20
CA ALA A 116 10.19 -12.34 -11.76
C ALA A 116 11.63 -12.81 -12.01
N PRO A 117 11.89 -14.10 -12.32
CA PRO A 117 13.24 -14.67 -12.34
C PRO A 117 14.32 -13.88 -13.10
N SER A 118 13.93 -13.10 -14.11
CA SER A 118 14.85 -12.31 -14.93
C SER A 118 14.35 -10.88 -15.21
N SER A 119 13.40 -10.36 -14.43
CA SER A 119 12.89 -9.00 -14.62
C SER A 119 12.56 -8.31 -13.32
N LEU A 120 12.89 -7.02 -13.25
CA LEU A 120 12.54 -6.14 -12.14
C LEU A 120 11.77 -4.94 -12.68
N ARG A 121 10.65 -4.59 -12.05
CA ARG A 121 9.93 -3.34 -12.29
C ARG A 121 9.76 -2.60 -10.97
N VAL A 122 10.05 -1.31 -10.98
CA VAL A 122 9.81 -0.42 -9.85
C VAL A 122 8.94 0.74 -10.33
N ARG A 123 7.88 1.06 -9.60
CA ARG A 123 7.04 2.23 -9.81
C ARG A 123 7.07 3.10 -8.56
N VAL A 124 7.18 4.41 -8.73
CA VAL A 124 7.25 5.34 -7.60
C VAL A 124 5.99 6.19 -7.60
N ARG A 125 5.21 6.06 -6.54
CA ARG A 125 3.99 6.85 -6.33
C ARG A 125 4.30 8.17 -5.63
N SER A 126 5.16 8.13 -4.62
CA SER A 126 5.55 9.30 -3.84
C SER A 126 7.03 9.25 -3.47
N GLY A 127 7.68 10.41 -3.43
CA GLY A 127 9.09 10.59 -3.07
C GLY A 127 10.08 10.04 -4.12
N ARG A 128 11.15 9.38 -3.65
CA ARG A 128 12.27 8.88 -4.47
C ARG A 128 12.81 7.52 -4.02
N ILE A 129 13.15 6.67 -4.96
CA ILE A 129 13.89 5.42 -4.71
C ILE A 129 15.23 5.40 -5.42
N ILE A 130 16.13 4.56 -4.92
CA ILE A 130 17.43 4.25 -5.53
C ILE A 130 17.49 2.75 -5.79
N VAL A 131 17.72 2.35 -7.04
CA VAL A 131 18.00 0.96 -7.43
C VAL A 131 19.50 0.84 -7.70
N ALA A 132 20.19 -0.01 -6.94
CA ALA A 132 21.61 -0.28 -7.10
C ALA A 132 21.86 -1.78 -7.38
N GLY A 133 22.87 -2.08 -8.19
CA GLY A 133 23.33 -3.45 -8.47
C GLY A 133 23.93 -3.58 -9.87
N ASP A 134 24.69 -4.66 -10.09
CA ASP A 134 25.38 -4.95 -11.36
C ASP A 134 26.21 -3.76 -11.90
N GLY A 135 26.87 -3.02 -11.00
CA GLY A 135 27.67 -1.84 -11.35
C GLY A 135 26.87 -0.60 -11.78
N THR A 136 25.55 -0.63 -11.63
CA THR A 136 24.66 0.49 -12.01
C THR A 136 23.88 1.02 -10.81
N THR A 137 23.65 2.33 -10.80
CA THR A 137 22.79 3.01 -9.85
C THR A 137 21.76 3.85 -10.61
N ILE A 138 20.49 3.66 -10.27
CA ILE A 138 19.35 4.27 -10.93
C ILE A 138 18.51 4.98 -9.88
N THR A 139 18.25 6.26 -10.08
CA THR A 139 17.28 7.01 -9.28
C THR A 139 15.95 7.08 -10.03
N ALA A 140 14.85 6.98 -9.30
CA ALA A 140 13.50 7.22 -9.80
C ALA A 140 12.72 8.05 -8.79
N ASP A 141 12.10 9.13 -9.28
CA ASP A 141 11.22 10.01 -8.51
C ASP A 141 9.75 9.64 -8.75
N ALA A 142 8.86 10.20 -7.94
CA ALA A 142 7.41 10.05 -8.09
C ALA A 142 6.97 10.30 -9.55
N GLY A 143 6.09 9.43 -10.03
CA GLY A 143 5.60 9.47 -11.40
C GLY A 143 6.48 8.71 -12.40
N ALA A 144 7.48 7.96 -11.93
CA ALA A 144 8.36 7.16 -12.78
C ALA A 144 8.10 5.65 -12.64
N GLU A 145 8.26 4.95 -13.75
CA GLU A 145 8.47 3.51 -13.80
C GLU A 145 9.87 3.22 -14.34
N VAL A 146 10.58 2.32 -13.66
CA VAL A 146 11.86 1.73 -14.10
C VAL A 146 11.65 0.24 -14.29
N ALA A 147 11.96 -0.27 -15.47
CA ALA A 147 11.94 -1.70 -15.77
C ALA A 147 13.33 -2.16 -16.23
N ILE A 148 13.80 -3.27 -15.69
CA ILE A 148 15.04 -3.95 -16.07
C ILE A 148 14.62 -5.34 -16.57
N GLY A 149 14.82 -5.57 -17.87
CA GLY A 149 14.51 -6.86 -18.49
C GLY A 149 15.66 -7.85 -18.36
N SER A 150 15.46 -9.06 -18.91
CA SER A 150 16.48 -10.12 -18.94
C SER A 150 17.69 -9.76 -19.79
N ASP A 151 17.55 -8.76 -20.66
CA ASP A 151 18.63 -8.16 -21.46
C ASP A 151 19.52 -7.21 -20.64
N GLY A 152 19.17 -6.96 -19.37
CA GLY A 152 19.84 -5.99 -18.50
C GLY A 152 19.58 -4.54 -18.89
N VAL A 153 18.75 -4.28 -19.92
CA VAL A 153 18.48 -2.94 -20.42
C VAL A 153 17.47 -2.25 -19.51
N VAL A 154 17.89 -1.09 -18.99
CA VAL A 154 17.06 -0.23 -18.15
C VAL A 154 16.13 0.60 -19.04
N ARG A 155 14.83 0.42 -18.86
CA ARG A 155 13.77 1.19 -19.52
C ARG A 155 13.12 2.11 -18.49
N ARG A 156 12.90 3.37 -18.87
CA ARG A 156 12.23 4.37 -18.04
C ARG A 156 11.04 4.94 -18.78
N ARG A 157 9.93 5.13 -18.07
CA ARG A 157 8.76 5.85 -18.60
C ARG A 157 8.03 6.59 -17.48
N ALA A 158 7.20 7.55 -17.89
CA ALA A 158 6.23 8.15 -16.98
C ALA A 158 5.17 7.12 -16.59
N PHE A 159 4.73 7.18 -15.34
CA PHE A 159 3.68 6.36 -14.76
C PHE A 159 2.87 7.22 -13.80
N ALA A 160 1.56 7.35 -13.99
CA ALA A 160 0.77 8.29 -13.21
C ALA A 160 0.70 7.86 -11.73
N VAL A 161 0.79 8.83 -10.81
CA VAL A 161 0.77 8.58 -9.35
C VAL A 161 -0.62 8.20 -8.82
N ASP A 162 -1.63 8.41 -9.66
CA ASP A 162 -3.05 8.13 -9.47
C ASP A 162 -3.56 7.07 -10.47
N ASP A 163 -2.67 6.37 -11.16
CA ASP A 163 -3.02 5.28 -12.07
C ASP A 163 -3.82 4.17 -11.34
N PRO A 164 -4.93 3.65 -11.90
CA PRO A 164 -5.71 2.57 -11.28
C PRO A 164 -4.90 1.30 -11.00
N ALA A 165 -3.74 1.10 -11.63
CA ALA A 165 -2.87 -0.01 -11.28
C ALA A 165 -2.33 0.06 -9.83
N TRP A 166 -2.54 1.17 -9.09
CA TRP A 166 -2.26 1.25 -7.66
C TRP A 166 -3.39 0.68 -6.78
N ASP A 167 -4.59 0.47 -7.31
CA ASP A 167 -5.79 0.14 -6.52
C ASP A 167 -5.60 -1.10 -5.66
N TRP A 168 -4.90 -2.10 -6.20
CA TRP A 168 -4.60 -3.32 -5.47
C TRP A 168 -3.89 -3.08 -4.14
N ALA A 169 -3.00 -2.09 -4.14
CA ALA A 169 -2.18 -1.71 -3.01
C ALA A 169 -2.81 -0.61 -2.18
N LEU A 170 -3.79 0.13 -2.68
CA LEU A 170 -4.41 1.24 -1.96
C LEU A 170 -5.78 0.88 -1.36
N ALA A 171 -6.38 -0.22 -1.82
CA ALA A 171 -7.67 -0.68 -1.31
C ALA A 171 -7.63 -0.93 0.21
N SER A 172 -8.74 -0.56 0.86
CA SER A 172 -8.96 -0.91 2.24
C SER A 172 -9.04 -2.43 2.36
N PRO A 173 -8.37 -3.02 3.36
CA PRO A 173 -8.40 -4.46 3.54
C PRO A 173 -9.72 -4.94 4.13
N ALA A 174 -10.76 -4.11 4.27
CA ALA A 174 -12.11 -4.47 4.69
C ALA A 174 -13.18 -3.57 4.05
N PRO A 175 -14.42 -4.04 3.90
CA PRO A 175 -15.53 -3.22 3.43
C PRO A 175 -15.77 -2.00 4.34
N TYR A 176 -16.29 -0.93 3.76
CA TYR A 176 -16.74 0.25 4.52
C TYR A 176 -18.18 0.05 4.97
N VAL A 177 -18.39 -0.27 6.25
CA VAL A 177 -19.71 -0.29 6.87
C VAL A 177 -20.12 1.14 7.24
N LEU A 178 -21.15 1.68 6.59
CA LEU A 178 -21.55 3.08 6.71
C LEU A 178 -22.80 3.29 7.57
N ASP A 179 -23.55 2.23 7.90
CA ASP A 179 -24.79 2.31 8.65
C ASP A 179 -24.64 3.06 9.99
N GLY A 180 -25.29 4.23 10.07
CA GLY A 180 -25.26 5.09 11.25
C GLY A 180 -23.96 5.90 11.42
N MET A 181 -22.98 5.73 10.53
CA MET A 181 -21.75 6.52 10.50
C MET A 181 -22.06 7.97 10.10
N SER A 182 -21.43 8.95 10.75
CA SER A 182 -21.51 10.33 10.28
C SER A 182 -20.59 10.55 9.09
N LEU A 183 -20.93 11.49 8.20
CA LEU A 183 -20.03 11.88 7.12
C LEU A 183 -18.66 12.31 7.68
N ARG A 184 -18.64 13.03 8.81
CA ARG A 184 -17.39 13.41 9.48
C ARG A 184 -16.54 12.20 9.86
N ALA A 185 -17.13 11.20 10.52
CA ALA A 185 -16.40 9.99 10.92
C ALA A 185 -15.88 9.19 9.72
N PHE A 186 -16.66 9.15 8.64
CA PHE A 186 -16.23 8.56 7.37
C PHE A 186 -15.01 9.30 6.80
N LEU A 187 -15.05 10.63 6.71
CA LEU A 187 -13.94 11.44 6.21
C LEU A 187 -12.68 11.30 7.09
N ASP A 188 -12.82 11.33 8.41
CA ASP A 188 -11.70 11.13 9.34
C ASP A 188 -11.07 9.74 9.13
N ARG A 189 -11.88 8.70 8.93
CA ARG A 189 -11.42 7.35 8.60
C ARG A 189 -10.68 7.29 7.27
N ILE A 190 -11.23 7.91 6.22
CA ILE A 190 -10.63 7.97 4.89
C ILE A 190 -9.28 8.68 4.91
N SER A 191 -9.18 9.80 5.63
CA SER A 191 -7.93 10.53 5.85
C SER A 191 -6.90 9.65 6.55
N ALA A 192 -7.28 8.96 7.64
CA ALA A 192 -6.37 8.10 8.38
C ALA A 192 -5.91 6.85 7.60
N GLU A 193 -6.82 6.19 6.87
CA GLU A 193 -6.50 4.99 6.09
C GLU A 193 -5.64 5.31 4.86
N GLY A 194 -6.00 6.36 4.11
CA GLY A 194 -5.32 6.76 2.88
C GLY A 194 -4.19 7.76 3.05
N GLY A 195 -3.95 8.24 4.28
CA GLY A 195 -3.06 9.36 4.59
C GLY A 195 -3.38 10.62 3.79
N LEU A 196 -4.65 10.87 3.52
CA LEU A 196 -5.12 11.98 2.67
C LEU A 196 -5.25 13.27 3.49
N ASP A 197 -4.79 14.38 2.92
CA ASP A 197 -5.05 15.74 3.42
C ASP A 197 -6.40 16.22 2.87
N LEU A 198 -7.45 16.03 3.66
CA LEU A 198 -8.81 16.43 3.29
C LEU A 198 -9.03 17.91 3.62
N ARG A 199 -9.26 18.72 2.59
CA ARG A 199 -9.53 20.15 2.70
C ARG A 199 -10.99 20.42 2.42
N LEU A 200 -11.69 20.92 3.43
CA LEU A 200 -13.12 21.21 3.38
C LEU A 200 -13.37 22.68 3.75
N PRO A 201 -14.37 23.33 3.15
CA PRO A 201 -14.83 24.62 3.64
C PRO A 201 -15.54 24.47 5.00
N GLU A 202 -15.63 25.58 5.75
CA GLU A 202 -16.12 25.58 7.13
C GLU A 202 -17.58 25.10 7.22
N ASP A 203 -18.42 25.52 6.29
CA ASP A 203 -19.83 25.13 6.23
C ASP A 203 -20.02 23.61 6.03
N VAL A 204 -19.25 22.99 5.12
CA VAL A 204 -19.23 21.53 4.94
C VAL A 204 -18.71 20.85 6.20
N THR A 205 -17.67 21.40 6.82
CA THR A 205 -17.08 20.87 8.06
C THR A 205 -18.11 20.84 9.19
N SER A 206 -18.88 21.92 9.38
CA SER A 206 -19.94 22.02 10.37
C SER A 206 -21.11 21.07 10.09
N ALA A 207 -21.49 20.92 8.82
CA ALA A 207 -22.61 20.05 8.42
C ALA A 207 -22.28 18.55 8.50
N ALA A 208 -21.03 18.15 8.27
CA ALA A 208 -20.62 16.75 8.14
C ALA A 208 -20.91 15.89 9.40
N ALA A 209 -20.94 16.50 10.59
CA ALA A 209 -21.28 15.79 11.83
C ALA A 209 -22.76 15.39 11.90
N GLY A 210 -23.66 16.10 11.21
CA GLY A 210 -25.10 15.86 11.19
C GLY A 210 -25.55 14.87 10.11
N ILE A 211 -24.82 14.77 9.01
CA ILE A 211 -25.15 13.85 7.90
C ILE A 211 -24.93 12.41 8.34
N ARG A 212 -25.91 11.54 8.11
CA ARG A 212 -25.85 10.11 8.42
C ARG A 212 -25.78 9.30 7.14
N LEU A 213 -24.79 8.43 7.09
CA LEU A 213 -24.58 7.52 5.98
C LEU A 213 -25.30 6.19 6.27
N SER A 214 -25.54 5.44 5.20
CA SER A 214 -26.16 4.13 5.26
C SER A 214 -25.63 3.26 4.12
N GLY A 215 -25.69 1.94 4.32
CA GLY A 215 -25.20 0.94 3.39
C GLY A 215 -23.80 0.46 3.72
N THR A 216 -23.27 -0.33 2.78
CA THR A 216 -21.91 -0.87 2.85
C THR A 216 -21.28 -0.72 1.48
N LEU A 217 -20.05 -0.24 1.43
CA LEU A 217 -19.24 -0.28 0.23
C LEU A 217 -18.33 -1.50 0.27
N PRO A 218 -18.10 -2.17 -0.87
CA PRO A 218 -17.10 -3.24 -0.95
C PRO A 218 -15.71 -2.68 -0.63
N GLU A 219 -14.70 -3.56 -0.59
CA GLU A 219 -13.32 -3.15 -0.51
C GLU A 219 -12.99 -2.20 -1.66
N ALA A 220 -12.68 -0.96 -1.31
CA ALA A 220 -12.43 0.12 -2.25
C ALA A 220 -11.20 0.92 -1.79
N THR A 221 -10.56 1.63 -2.72
CA THR A 221 -9.56 2.63 -2.33
C THR A 221 -10.25 3.80 -1.60
N PRO A 222 -9.51 4.55 -0.78
CA PRO A 222 -10.03 5.77 -0.15
C PRO A 222 -10.66 6.74 -1.16
N ILE A 223 -10.09 6.87 -2.37
CA ILE A 223 -10.62 7.73 -3.44
C ILE A 223 -11.91 7.17 -4.03
N GLN A 224 -11.98 5.87 -4.31
CA GLN A 224 -13.21 5.22 -4.77
C GLN A 224 -14.35 5.31 -3.74
N ALA A 225 -14.02 5.20 -2.45
CA ALA A 225 -15.00 5.37 -1.38
C ALA A 225 -15.53 6.82 -1.33
N LEU A 226 -14.66 7.83 -1.49
CA LEU A 226 -15.10 9.22 -1.60
C LEU A 226 -16.01 9.44 -2.82
N ASP A 227 -15.65 8.88 -3.97
CA ASP A 227 -16.43 8.96 -5.21
C ASP A 227 -17.83 8.34 -5.08
N ALA A 228 -17.94 7.24 -4.34
CA ALA A 228 -19.24 6.61 -4.07
C ALA A 228 -20.10 7.38 -3.06
N VAL A 229 -19.48 7.97 -2.01
CA VAL A 229 -20.24 8.56 -0.88
C VAL A 229 -20.57 10.03 -1.10
N LEU A 230 -19.61 10.85 -1.52
CA LEU A 230 -19.76 12.30 -1.53
C LEU A 230 -20.93 12.80 -2.40
N PRO A 231 -21.19 12.25 -3.60
CA PRO A 231 -22.33 12.67 -4.42
C PRO A 231 -23.68 12.47 -3.72
N THR A 232 -23.82 11.40 -2.93
CA THR A 232 -25.05 11.14 -2.15
C THR A 232 -25.30 12.17 -1.03
N CYS A 233 -24.24 12.91 -0.66
CA CYS A 233 -24.29 14.01 0.30
C CYS A 233 -24.38 15.39 -0.38
N GLY A 234 -24.53 15.45 -1.71
CA GLY A 234 -24.49 16.70 -2.47
C GLY A 234 -23.09 17.33 -2.53
N LEU A 235 -22.06 16.52 -2.34
CA LEU A 235 -20.66 16.95 -2.34
C LEU A 235 -19.92 16.35 -3.52
N ARG A 236 -18.81 16.99 -3.89
CA ARG A 236 -17.84 16.50 -4.87
C ARG A 236 -16.44 16.71 -4.32
N PHE A 237 -15.47 16.07 -4.94
CA PHE A 237 -14.07 16.28 -4.61
C PHE A 237 -13.20 16.41 -5.85
N ARG A 238 -12.00 16.93 -5.63
CA ARG A 238 -10.88 16.84 -6.56
C ARG A 238 -9.66 16.36 -5.81
N ALA A 239 -9.04 15.30 -6.29
CA ALA A 239 -7.79 14.77 -5.75
C ALA A 239 -6.60 15.20 -6.61
N THR A 240 -5.52 15.62 -5.95
CA THR A 240 -4.20 15.85 -6.57
C THR A 240 -3.16 15.22 -5.65
N GLY A 241 -2.72 13.99 -5.97
CA GLY A 241 -1.89 13.21 -5.06
C GLY A 241 -2.63 12.90 -3.76
N ARG A 242 -2.10 13.35 -2.61
CA ARG A 242 -2.73 13.16 -1.28
C ARG A 242 -3.67 14.29 -0.88
N ILE A 243 -3.66 15.42 -1.58
CA ILE A 243 -4.52 16.55 -1.26
C ILE A 243 -5.87 16.32 -1.92
N VAL A 244 -6.92 16.29 -1.12
CA VAL A 244 -8.30 16.15 -1.58
C VAL A 244 -9.07 17.39 -1.17
N THR A 245 -9.55 18.15 -2.14
CA THR A 245 -10.41 19.31 -1.88
C THR A 245 -11.86 18.91 -2.08
N ILE A 246 -12.68 19.07 -1.05
CA ILE A 246 -14.11 18.75 -1.04
C ILE A 246 -14.91 20.05 -1.12
N ALA A 247 -15.98 20.05 -1.91
CA ALA A 247 -16.88 21.19 -2.07
C ALA A 247 -18.31 20.70 -2.33
N HIS A 248 -19.28 21.62 -2.23
CA HIS A 248 -20.64 21.35 -2.71
C HIS A 248 -20.65 21.07 -4.21
N ALA A 249 -21.53 20.16 -4.62
CA ALA A 249 -21.88 19.98 -6.03
C ALA A 249 -22.63 21.24 -6.52
N SER A 250 -22.25 21.74 -7.69
CA SER A 250 -22.98 22.86 -8.30
C SER A 250 -24.32 22.36 -8.85
N PRO A 251 -25.41 23.14 -8.76
CA PRO A 251 -26.65 22.78 -9.44
C PRO A 251 -26.43 22.86 -10.96
N GLY A 252 -26.31 21.70 -11.63
CA GLY A 252 -26.17 21.60 -13.08
C GLY A 252 -25.10 20.62 -13.59
N ASP A 253 -24.24 20.09 -12.71
CA ASP A 253 -23.34 18.97 -13.04
C ASP A 253 -24.02 17.66 -12.62
N ASP A 254 -24.92 17.14 -13.46
CA ASP A 254 -25.35 15.74 -13.46
C ASP A 254 -24.81 15.12 -14.78
N PRO A 255 -24.35 13.86 -14.80
CA PRO A 255 -23.70 13.26 -15.97
C PRO A 255 -24.64 13.06 -17.18
#